data_AF-A0A2M6W5D5-F1
#
_entry.id   AF-A0A2M6W5D5-F1
#
_cell.length_a   1.000
_cell.length_b   1.000
_cell.length_c   1.000
_cell.angle_alpha   90.00
_cell.angle_beta   90.00
_cell.angle_gamma   90.00
#
_symmetry.space_group_name_H-M   'P 1'
#
loop_
_entity.id
_entity.type
_entity.pdbx_description
1 polymer ?
#
loop_
_entity_poly.entity_id
_entity_poly.type
_entity_poly.pdbx_seq_one_letter_code
_entity_poly.pdbx_strand_id
1 'polypeptide(L)'
;MTKKLLIVIPILTLTILLSASLIFYGPIIFQEGNPLPQLNGIIRLNFGSEKIIKLDTKENKYITKNKTGRDEIIKLMENKNYQFVEQLGSGYLFQTPTNKSFVITRRQYTQYYSIWKFPSTELETKTNDNLAEQLKECLPKSDMGSWEQCKQLMDQIKNFDDCVNAGFSIMKSNPPQCLTPDGKNFTDETNSTWEMAIQAVTNCEVEKIFQSHNRLVTLKLRNENQLTVVEPKIDDIITIAEMSEDKCGHILIGTE
;
A
#
# COMPACT_ATOMS: atom_id res chain seq x y z
N MET A 1 -17.86 -47.14 -41.77
CA MET A 1 -17.83 -45.91 -40.97
C MET A 1 -18.37 -44.77 -41.83
N THR A 2 -19.51 -44.17 -41.50
CA THR A 2 -20.06 -43.06 -42.30
C THR A 2 -19.11 -41.87 -42.21
N LYS A 3 -18.87 -41.14 -43.31
CA LYS A 3 -17.93 -39.99 -43.36
C LYS A 3 -18.17 -38.97 -42.23
N LYS A 4 -19.40 -38.87 -41.73
CA LYS A 4 -19.78 -38.04 -40.58
C LYS A 4 -19.17 -38.51 -39.25
N LEU A 5 -19.05 -39.82 -39.03
CA LEU A 5 -18.50 -40.39 -37.78
C LEU A 5 -16.98 -40.15 -37.66
N LEU A 6 -16.27 -40.05 -38.79
CA LEU A 6 -14.83 -39.75 -38.84
C LEU A 6 -14.49 -38.31 -38.43
N ILE A 7 -15.45 -37.37 -38.54
CA ILE A 7 -15.26 -35.94 -38.19
C ILE A 7 -15.75 -35.66 -36.76
N VAL A 8 -16.78 -36.36 -36.28
CA VAL A 8 -17.36 -36.11 -34.95
C VAL A 8 -16.45 -36.58 -33.82
N ILE A 9 -15.77 -37.72 -33.98
CA ILE A 9 -14.87 -38.29 -32.96
C ILE A 9 -13.68 -37.37 -32.61
N PRO A 10 -12.92 -36.80 -33.56
CA PRO A 10 -11.83 -35.89 -33.24
C PRO A 10 -12.31 -34.58 -32.57
N ILE A 11 -13.48 -34.07 -32.96
CA ILE A 11 -14.06 -32.88 -32.33
C ILE A 11 -14.44 -33.18 -30.88
N LEU A 12 -15.08 -34.32 -30.63
CA LEU A 12 -15.50 -34.73 -29.29
C LEU A 12 -14.30 -35.02 -28.38
N THR A 13 -13.26 -35.65 -28.91
CA THR A 13 -12.02 -35.88 -28.14
C THR A 13 -11.29 -34.58 -27.83
N LEU A 14 -11.24 -33.63 -28.78
CA LEU A 14 -10.67 -32.30 -28.55
C LEU A 14 -11.45 -31.54 -27.47
N THR A 15 -12.78 -31.57 -27.49
CA THR A 15 -13.59 -30.87 -26.47
C THR A 15 -13.43 -31.49 -25.08
N ILE A 16 -13.34 -32.82 -24.98
CA ILE A 16 -13.08 -33.53 -23.72
C ILE A 16 -11.69 -33.19 -23.17
N LEU A 17 -10.66 -33.11 -24.03
CA LEU A 17 -9.32 -32.72 -23.61
C LEU A 17 -9.27 -31.26 -23.15
N LEU A 18 -9.97 -30.37 -23.84
CA LEU A 18 -10.04 -28.95 -23.49
C LEU A 18 -10.77 -28.73 -22.16
N SER A 19 -11.88 -29.43 -21.94
CA SER A 19 -12.65 -29.35 -20.70
C SER A 19 -11.90 -29.97 -19.52
N ALA A 20 -11.25 -31.14 -19.70
CA ALA A 20 -10.39 -31.72 -18.68
C ALA A 20 -9.23 -30.78 -18.31
N SER A 21 -8.57 -30.18 -19.30
CA SER A 21 -7.52 -29.18 -19.09
C SER A 21 -8.02 -27.98 -18.29
N LEU A 22 -9.20 -27.44 -18.63
CA LEU A 22 -9.82 -26.35 -17.88
C LEU A 22 -10.17 -26.73 -16.43
N ILE A 23 -10.57 -27.98 -16.17
CA ILE A 23 -10.87 -28.46 -14.82
C ILE A 23 -9.58 -28.61 -13.99
N PHE A 24 -8.54 -29.23 -14.54
CA PHE A 24 -7.29 -29.48 -13.81
C PHE A 24 -6.45 -28.21 -13.62
N TYR A 25 -6.40 -27.33 -14.62
CA TYR A 25 -5.56 -26.12 -14.59
C TYR A 25 -6.35 -24.84 -14.30
N GLY A 26 -7.68 -24.88 -14.28
CA GLY A 26 -8.54 -23.75 -13.95
C GLY A 26 -8.15 -23.07 -12.63
N PRO A 27 -7.99 -23.80 -11.51
CA PRO A 27 -7.57 -23.21 -10.24
C PRO A 27 -6.22 -22.45 -10.29
N ILE A 28 -5.36 -22.76 -11.26
CA ILE A 28 -4.06 -22.09 -11.47
C ILE A 28 -4.22 -20.87 -12.38
N ILE A 29 -5.04 -20.98 -13.43
CA ILE A 29 -5.28 -19.90 -14.41
C ILE A 29 -6.13 -18.77 -13.83
N PHE A 30 -7.10 -19.10 -12.97
CA PHE A 30 -8.05 -18.15 -12.38
C PHE A 30 -7.68 -17.71 -10.96
N GLN A 31 -6.47 -17.99 -10.51
CA GLN A 31 -6.00 -17.66 -9.16
C GLN A 31 -6.03 -16.14 -8.88
N GLU A 32 -5.92 -15.30 -9.91
CA GLU A 32 -5.98 -13.85 -9.82
C GLU A 32 -7.31 -13.26 -10.35
N GLY A 33 -8.35 -14.08 -10.46
CA GLY A 33 -9.65 -13.69 -11.00
C GLY A 33 -9.70 -13.77 -12.53
N ASN A 34 -10.18 -12.70 -13.19
CA ASN A 34 -10.31 -12.67 -14.65
C ASN A 34 -8.91 -12.54 -15.31
N PRO A 35 -8.46 -13.50 -16.13
CA PRO A 35 -7.12 -13.50 -16.73
C PRO A 35 -7.03 -12.68 -18.03
N LEU A 36 -8.17 -12.22 -18.58
CA LEU A 36 -8.20 -11.51 -19.86
C LEU A 36 -7.37 -10.21 -19.87
N PRO A 37 -7.41 -9.36 -18.82
CA PRO A 37 -6.57 -8.16 -18.78
C PRO A 37 -5.08 -8.47 -18.88
N GLN A 38 -4.61 -9.51 -18.18
CA GLN A 38 -3.21 -9.95 -18.17
C GLN A 38 -2.80 -10.47 -19.55
N LEU A 39 -3.64 -11.31 -20.17
CA LEU A 39 -3.39 -11.82 -21.52
C LEU A 39 -3.30 -10.69 -22.54
N ASN A 40 -4.25 -9.75 -22.51
CA ASN A 40 -4.22 -8.56 -23.36
C ASN A 40 -2.95 -7.72 -23.13
N GLY A 41 -2.56 -7.54 -21.87
CA GLY A 41 -1.31 -6.88 -21.50
C GLY A 41 -0.08 -7.57 -22.08
N ILE A 42 -0.01 -8.90 -22.01
CA ILE A 42 1.10 -9.69 -22.60
C ILE A 42 1.14 -9.56 -24.12
N ILE A 43 0.00 -9.61 -24.80
CA ILE A 43 -0.08 -9.43 -26.26
C ILE A 43 0.48 -8.04 -26.63
N ARG A 44 0.04 -6.98 -25.95
CA ARG A 44 0.51 -5.61 -26.20
C ARG A 44 1.99 -5.42 -25.88
N LEU A 45 2.51 -6.04 -24.82
CA LEU A 45 3.95 -5.99 -24.50
C LEU A 45 4.83 -6.68 -25.55
N ASN A 46 4.33 -7.70 -26.25
CA ASN A 46 5.12 -8.43 -27.24
C ASN A 46 4.99 -7.89 -28.65
N PHE A 47 3.79 -7.50 -29.05
CA PHE A 47 3.48 -7.09 -30.42
C PHE A 47 3.26 -5.59 -30.56
N GLY A 48 3.10 -4.85 -29.46
CA GLY A 48 3.02 -3.39 -29.43
C GLY A 48 4.37 -2.73 -29.14
N SER A 49 4.39 -1.40 -29.19
CA SER A 49 5.55 -0.56 -28.84
C SER A 49 5.58 -0.16 -27.36
N GLU A 50 4.49 -0.38 -26.63
CA GLU A 50 4.34 -0.03 -25.23
C GLU A 50 5.16 -0.95 -24.33
N LYS A 51 5.77 -0.38 -23.29
CA LYS A 51 6.64 -1.11 -22.36
C LYS A 51 6.02 -1.32 -20.98
N ILE A 52 4.96 -0.58 -20.69
CA ILE A 52 4.18 -0.61 -19.45
C ILE A 52 2.71 -0.60 -19.86
N ILE A 53 1.95 -1.62 -19.48
CA ILE A 53 0.52 -1.71 -19.79
C ILE A 53 -0.28 -1.65 -18.50
N LYS A 54 -1.27 -0.77 -18.42
CA LYS A 54 -2.23 -0.76 -17.31
C LYS A 54 -3.21 -1.94 -17.48
N LEU A 55 -3.33 -2.77 -16.44
CA LEU A 55 -4.20 -3.95 -16.42
C LEU A 55 -5.60 -3.63 -15.89
N ASP A 56 -5.66 -2.89 -14.78
CA ASP A 56 -6.89 -2.55 -14.08
C ASP A 56 -6.90 -1.07 -13.72
N THR A 57 -8.00 -0.38 -14.03
CA THR A 57 -8.21 1.03 -13.69
C THR A 57 -8.53 1.25 -12.22
N LYS A 58 -9.18 0.29 -11.54
CA LYS A 58 -9.58 0.37 -10.13
C LYS A 58 -8.44 0.06 -9.17
N GLU A 59 -7.64 -0.97 -9.48
CA GLU A 59 -6.57 -1.42 -8.59
C GLU A 59 -5.18 -0.87 -8.92
N ASN A 60 -5.08 0.04 -9.90
CA ASN A 60 -3.82 0.64 -10.37
C ASN A 60 -2.70 -0.40 -10.58
N LYS A 61 -3.06 -1.51 -11.24
CA LYS A 61 -2.14 -2.58 -11.62
C LYS A 61 -1.58 -2.35 -13.01
N TYR A 62 -0.30 -2.63 -13.17
CA TYR A 62 0.43 -2.52 -14.43
C TYR A 62 1.23 -3.80 -14.68
N ILE A 63 1.52 -4.11 -15.94
CA ILE A 63 2.36 -5.23 -16.35
C ILE A 63 3.51 -4.77 -17.22
N THR A 64 4.67 -5.40 -17.02
CA THR A 64 5.89 -5.15 -17.80
C THR A 64 6.64 -6.45 -18.07
N LYS A 65 7.54 -6.46 -19.07
CA LYS A 65 8.55 -7.52 -19.21
C LYS A 65 9.57 -7.45 -18.08
N ASN A 66 10.00 -8.59 -17.54
CA ASN A 66 10.97 -8.65 -16.44
C ASN A 66 12.33 -8.00 -16.81
N LYS A 67 12.77 -8.18 -18.06
CA LYS A 67 14.09 -7.73 -18.51
C LYS A 67 14.27 -6.20 -18.48
N THR A 68 13.20 -5.45 -18.74
CA THR A 68 13.27 -3.97 -18.88
C THR A 68 12.29 -3.25 -17.94
N GLY A 69 11.36 -3.98 -17.32
CA GLY A 69 10.22 -3.40 -16.62
C GLY A 69 10.60 -2.51 -15.45
N ARG A 70 11.65 -2.88 -14.70
CA ARG A 70 12.17 -2.06 -13.59
C ARG A 70 12.52 -0.66 -14.06
N ASP A 71 13.39 -0.56 -15.07
CA ASP A 71 13.92 0.72 -15.53
C ASP A 71 12.81 1.58 -16.14
N GLU A 72 11.86 0.97 -16.82
CA GLU A 72 10.70 1.68 -17.38
C GLU A 72 9.78 2.23 -16.29
N ILE A 73 9.56 1.51 -15.18
CA ILE A 73 8.79 2.02 -14.03
C ILE A 73 9.53 3.15 -13.31
N ILE A 74 10.85 3.01 -13.10
CA ILE A 74 11.68 4.07 -12.51
C ILE A 74 11.57 5.34 -13.36
N LYS A 75 11.79 5.22 -14.68
CA LYS A 75 11.69 6.33 -15.62
C LYS A 75 10.29 6.95 -15.66
N LEU A 76 9.24 6.14 -15.57
CA LEU A 76 7.86 6.63 -15.48
C LEU A 76 7.66 7.52 -14.24
N MET A 77 8.25 7.15 -13.11
CA MET A 77 8.15 7.90 -11.85
C MET A 77 9.01 9.16 -11.85
N GLU A 78 10.22 9.11 -12.41
CA GLU A 78 11.09 10.27 -12.60
C GLU A 78 10.41 11.34 -13.48
N ASN A 79 9.76 10.92 -14.57
CA ASN A 79 8.95 11.82 -15.41
C ASN A 79 7.77 12.46 -14.67
N LYS A 80 7.36 11.89 -13.52
CA LYS A 80 6.32 12.42 -12.63
C LYS A 80 6.88 13.20 -11.45
N ASN A 81 8.17 13.57 -11.48
CA ASN A 81 8.88 14.29 -10.42
C ASN A 81 9.03 13.50 -9.11
N TYR A 82 9.12 12.17 -9.22
CA TYR A 82 9.48 11.29 -8.11
C TYR A 82 10.88 10.72 -8.35
N GLN A 83 11.76 10.84 -7.37
CA GLN A 83 13.12 10.30 -7.41
C GLN A 83 13.14 8.89 -6.83
N PHE A 84 13.74 7.95 -7.54
CA PHE A 84 13.97 6.61 -7.01
C PHE A 84 15.02 6.65 -5.91
N VAL A 85 14.69 6.11 -4.74
CA VAL A 85 15.60 6.07 -3.58
C VAL A 85 16.26 4.70 -3.51
N GLU A 86 15.48 3.64 -3.32
CA GLU A 86 16.00 2.29 -3.16
C GLU A 86 14.92 1.20 -3.38
N GLN A 87 15.38 -0.06 -3.42
CA GLN A 87 14.51 -1.23 -3.52
C GLN A 87 14.56 -2.03 -2.22
N LEU A 88 13.39 -2.26 -1.62
CA LEU A 88 13.19 -3.00 -0.37
C LEU A 88 12.41 -4.28 -0.67
N GLY A 89 13.12 -5.36 -1.02
CA GLY A 89 12.51 -6.62 -1.45
C GLY A 89 11.69 -6.45 -2.73
N SER A 90 10.36 -6.59 -2.63
CA SER A 90 9.42 -6.32 -3.72
C SER A 90 9.01 -4.84 -3.84
N GLY A 91 9.29 -4.01 -2.84
CA GLY A 91 8.96 -2.59 -2.81
C GLY A 91 10.02 -1.73 -3.51
N TYR A 92 9.58 -0.73 -4.24
CA TYR A 92 10.41 0.30 -4.86
C TYR A 92 10.01 1.64 -4.26
N LEU A 93 10.92 2.25 -3.49
CA LEU A 93 10.71 3.51 -2.80
C LEU A 93 11.05 4.67 -3.73
N PHE A 94 10.12 5.61 -3.81
CA PHE A 94 10.27 6.87 -4.51
C PHE A 94 9.98 8.04 -3.57
N GLN A 95 10.59 9.19 -3.81
CA GLN A 95 10.36 10.40 -3.03
C GLN A 95 10.14 11.62 -3.91
N THR A 96 9.26 12.52 -3.48
CA THR A 96 9.17 13.86 -4.07
C THR A 96 10.31 14.76 -3.53
N PRO A 97 10.60 15.91 -4.18
CA PRO A 97 11.51 16.91 -3.63
C PRO A 97 11.10 17.45 -2.25
N THR A 98 9.85 17.22 -1.83
CA THR A 98 9.30 17.59 -0.52
C THR A 98 9.36 16.44 0.50
N ASN A 99 10.20 15.42 0.26
CA ASN A 99 10.38 14.22 1.09
C ASN A 99 9.12 13.36 1.30
N LYS A 100 8.10 13.47 0.42
CA LYS A 100 6.95 12.55 0.48
C LYS A 100 7.33 11.22 -0.18
N SER A 101 7.29 10.15 0.60
CA SER A 101 7.57 8.78 0.14
C SER A 101 6.39 8.17 -0.60
N PHE A 102 6.69 7.34 -1.60
CA PHE A 102 5.73 6.62 -2.43
C PHE A 102 6.29 5.23 -2.77
N VAL A 103 5.59 4.16 -2.42
CA VAL A 103 6.09 2.79 -2.59
C VAL A 103 5.32 2.06 -3.68
N ILE A 104 6.01 1.61 -4.73
CA ILE A 104 5.43 0.73 -5.75
C ILE A 104 5.84 -0.70 -5.45
N THR A 105 4.89 -1.63 -5.46
CA THR A 105 5.19 -3.04 -5.21
C THR A 105 5.25 -3.84 -6.50
N ARG A 106 6.28 -4.68 -6.64
CA ARG A 106 6.48 -5.60 -7.75
C ARG A 106 6.17 -7.02 -7.33
N ARG A 107 5.34 -7.71 -8.11
CA ARG A 107 5.08 -9.14 -7.97
C ARG A 107 5.48 -9.87 -9.25
N GLN A 108 6.17 -11.00 -9.09
CA GLN A 108 6.45 -11.89 -10.21
C GLN A 108 5.14 -12.57 -10.65
N TYR A 109 4.78 -12.46 -11.93
CA TYR A 109 3.58 -13.09 -12.48
C TYR A 109 3.92 -14.37 -13.24
N THR A 110 4.88 -14.28 -14.16
CA THR A 110 5.50 -15.44 -14.83
C THR A 110 6.99 -15.23 -14.90
N GLN A 111 7.75 -16.21 -15.38
CA GLN A 111 9.20 -16.06 -15.63
C GLN A 111 9.55 -14.85 -16.52
N TYR A 112 8.63 -14.35 -17.36
CA TYR A 112 8.89 -13.25 -18.31
C TYR A 112 8.21 -11.93 -17.95
N TYR A 113 7.20 -11.93 -17.08
CA TYR A 113 6.39 -10.74 -16.78
C TYR A 113 6.25 -10.49 -15.27
N SER A 114 6.24 -9.21 -14.91
CA SER A 114 5.97 -8.73 -13.56
C SER A 114 4.74 -7.85 -13.56
N ILE A 115 3.96 -7.96 -12.50
CA ILE A 115 2.87 -7.04 -12.18
C ILE A 115 3.37 -6.02 -11.17
N TRP A 116 3.01 -4.76 -11.39
CA TRP A 116 3.31 -3.64 -10.53
C TRP A 116 2.01 -3.10 -9.97
N LYS A 117 1.95 -2.93 -8.66
CA LYS A 117 0.83 -2.30 -7.99
C LYS A 117 1.30 -0.94 -7.49
N PHE A 118 0.68 0.09 -8.04
CA PHE A 118 0.84 1.44 -7.55
C PHE A 118 -0.18 1.60 -6.42
N PRO A 119 0.15 2.29 -5.32
CA PRO A 119 -0.81 2.58 -4.29
C PRO A 119 -1.95 3.33 -4.99
N SER A 120 -3.16 2.77 -4.92
CA SER A 120 -4.33 3.52 -5.29
C SER A 120 -4.43 4.64 -4.28
N THR A 121 -4.69 5.86 -4.77
CA THR A 121 -5.08 7.03 -3.97
C THR A 121 -6.40 6.80 -3.19
N GLU A 122 -6.72 5.56 -2.87
CA GLU A 122 -7.88 5.09 -2.12
C GLU A 122 -7.50 4.17 -0.96
N LEU A 123 -6.26 3.67 -0.85
CA LEU A 123 -5.87 2.79 0.26
C LEU A 123 -5.00 3.48 1.32
N GLU A 124 -4.45 4.66 1.04
CA GLU A 124 -3.73 5.50 2.00
C GLU A 124 -4.55 6.74 2.41
N THR A 125 -5.79 6.85 1.94
CA THR A 125 -6.60 8.08 2.06
C THR A 125 -8.05 7.87 2.48
N LYS A 126 -8.62 6.65 2.41
CA LYS A 126 -10.06 6.46 2.67
C LYS A 126 -10.51 6.77 4.10
N THR A 127 -9.62 6.86 5.07
CA THR A 127 -9.94 7.32 6.43
C THR A 127 -9.76 8.83 6.61
N ASN A 128 -8.91 9.49 5.81
CA ASN A 128 -8.48 10.88 6.06
C ASN A 128 -8.98 11.90 5.02
N ASP A 129 -9.27 11.49 3.78
CA ASP A 129 -9.77 12.40 2.73
C ASP A 129 -11.18 12.92 3.04
N ASN A 130 -12.02 12.12 3.70
CA ASN A 130 -13.36 12.56 4.09
C ASN A 130 -13.29 13.66 5.15
N LEU A 131 -12.38 13.53 6.11
CA LEU A 131 -12.21 14.53 7.17
C LEU A 131 -11.66 15.84 6.61
N ALA A 132 -10.60 15.77 5.80
CA ALA A 132 -10.00 16.96 5.19
C ALA A 132 -10.97 17.70 4.25
N GLU A 133 -11.73 16.98 3.42
CA GLU A 133 -12.70 17.61 2.50
C GLU A 133 -13.90 18.19 3.26
N GLN A 134 -14.42 17.50 4.27
CA GLN A 134 -15.48 18.03 5.13
C GLN A 134 -15.03 19.26 5.92
N LEU A 135 -13.78 19.25 6.43
CA LEU A 135 -13.19 20.40 7.10
C LEU A 135 -13.02 21.58 6.13
N LYS A 136 -12.57 21.32 4.91
CA LYS A 136 -12.43 22.35 3.87
C LYS A 136 -13.77 23.00 3.49
N GLU A 137 -14.88 22.26 3.57
CA GLU A 137 -16.20 22.80 3.34
C GLU A 137 -16.70 23.69 4.49
N CYS A 138 -16.46 23.30 5.76
CA CYS A 138 -16.97 24.03 6.91
C CYS A 138 -16.09 25.21 7.36
N LEU A 139 -14.76 25.11 7.28
CA LEU A 139 -13.83 26.14 7.74
C LEU A 139 -14.02 27.54 7.12
N PRO A 140 -14.36 27.71 5.83
CA PRO A 140 -14.61 29.04 5.27
C PRO A 140 -15.99 29.61 5.64
N LYS A 141 -16.90 28.82 6.23
CA LYS A 141 -18.25 29.26 6.60
C LYS A 141 -18.23 29.82 8.03
N SER A 142 -18.74 31.03 8.21
CA SER A 142 -18.78 31.74 9.50
C SER A 142 -20.13 31.63 10.22
N ASP A 143 -21.05 30.82 9.72
CA ASP A 143 -22.35 30.62 10.36
C ASP A 143 -22.28 29.65 11.54
N MET A 144 -23.15 29.87 12.51
CA MET A 144 -23.14 29.18 13.81
C MET A 144 -23.37 27.66 13.65
N GLY A 145 -24.12 27.22 12.62
CA GLY A 145 -24.41 25.81 12.35
C GLY A 145 -23.23 25.08 11.71
N SER A 146 -22.58 25.68 10.71
CA SER A 146 -21.36 25.12 10.10
C SER A 146 -20.21 25.00 11.10
N TRP A 147 -20.11 25.91 12.07
CA TRP A 147 -19.08 25.85 13.11
C TRP A 147 -19.21 24.63 14.03
N GLU A 148 -20.43 24.26 14.42
CA GLU A 148 -20.68 23.11 15.30
C GLU A 148 -20.34 21.79 14.61
N GLN A 149 -20.69 21.66 13.32
CA GLN A 149 -20.29 20.52 12.50
C GLN A 149 -18.76 20.44 12.35
N CYS A 150 -18.10 21.57 12.09
CA CYS A 150 -16.64 21.62 11.99
C CYS A 150 -15.96 21.21 13.29
N LYS A 151 -16.52 21.63 14.43
CA LYS A 151 -16.00 21.28 15.76
C LYS A 151 -16.05 19.77 16.00
N GLN A 152 -17.14 19.10 15.65
CA GLN A 152 -17.26 17.65 15.78
C GLN A 152 -16.22 16.90 14.92
N LEU A 153 -15.91 17.41 13.74
CA LEU A 153 -14.88 16.86 12.86
C LEU A 153 -13.48 17.06 13.44
N MET A 154 -13.17 18.25 13.96
CA MET A 154 -11.89 18.53 14.61
C MET A 154 -11.67 17.68 15.87
N ASP A 155 -12.71 17.18 16.54
CA ASP A 155 -12.57 16.25 17.65
C ASP A 155 -12.09 14.85 17.24
N GLN A 156 -12.14 14.52 15.95
CA GLN A 156 -11.58 13.28 15.42
C GLN A 156 -10.05 13.33 15.29
N ILE A 157 -9.46 14.52 15.30
CA ILE A 157 -8.01 14.71 15.21
C ILE A 157 -7.40 14.43 16.58
N LYS A 158 -6.62 13.34 16.69
CA LYS A 158 -6.03 12.90 17.96
C LYS A 158 -4.52 13.05 18.02
N ASN A 159 -3.84 13.10 16.89
CA ASN A 159 -2.39 13.15 16.82
C ASN A 159 -1.88 14.06 15.68
N PHE A 160 -0.55 14.17 15.58
CA PHE A 160 0.12 15.00 14.57
C PHE A 160 -0.24 14.59 13.14
N ASP A 161 -0.23 13.28 12.86
CA ASP A 161 -0.57 12.77 11.53
C ASP A 161 -2.00 13.08 11.13
N ASP A 162 -2.97 12.90 12.03
CA ASP A 162 -4.37 13.25 11.78
C ASP A 162 -4.49 14.75 11.44
N CYS A 163 -3.74 15.61 12.14
CA CYS A 163 -3.75 17.06 11.94
C CYS A 163 -3.15 17.45 10.57
N VAL A 164 -2.02 16.85 10.20
CA VAL A 164 -1.38 17.10 8.88
C VAL A 164 -2.26 16.57 7.76
N ASN A 165 -2.83 15.38 7.93
CA ASN A 165 -3.73 14.77 6.95
C ASN A 165 -5.04 15.55 6.78
N ALA A 166 -5.52 16.20 7.84
CA ALA A 166 -6.63 17.14 7.78
C ALA A 166 -6.30 18.44 7.02
N GLY A 167 -5.06 18.63 6.57
CA GLY A 167 -4.62 19.75 5.75
C GLY A 167 -4.17 20.97 6.54
N PHE A 168 -3.95 20.84 7.85
CA PHE A 168 -3.48 21.95 8.68
C PHE A 168 -1.98 22.20 8.52
N SER A 169 -1.58 23.44 8.82
CA SER A 169 -0.21 23.89 8.59
C SER A 169 0.75 23.39 9.67
N ILE A 170 1.90 22.88 9.23
CA ILE A 170 3.00 22.50 10.10
C ILE A 170 3.81 23.76 10.45
N MET A 171 3.98 24.02 11.74
CA MET A 171 4.80 25.10 12.26
C MET A 171 6.28 24.76 12.15
N LYS A 172 7.10 25.75 11.77
CA LYS A 172 8.56 25.64 11.76
C LYS A 172 9.11 25.64 13.19
N SER A 173 8.99 24.49 13.86
CA SER A 173 9.44 24.22 15.21
C SER A 173 10.24 22.91 15.22
N ASN A 174 11.00 22.67 16.30
CA ASN A 174 11.72 21.42 16.50
C ASN A 174 11.46 20.91 17.93
N PRO A 175 10.68 19.84 18.13
CA PRO A 175 10.04 18.99 17.11
C PRO A 175 8.93 19.70 16.31
N PRO A 176 8.58 19.21 15.09
CA PRO A 176 7.49 19.75 14.28
C PRO A 176 6.14 19.74 15.01
N GLN A 177 5.31 20.75 14.75
CA GLN A 177 4.02 20.93 15.40
C GLN A 177 2.93 21.25 14.38
N CYS A 178 1.73 20.73 14.59
CA CYS A 178 0.55 20.98 13.77
C CYS A 178 -0.53 21.63 14.63
N LEU A 179 -1.03 22.79 14.18
CA LEU A 179 -2.00 23.61 14.92
C LEU A 179 -3.34 23.62 14.19
N THR A 180 -4.41 23.28 14.91
CA THR A 180 -5.79 23.40 14.41
C THR A 180 -6.38 24.78 14.72
N PRO A 181 -7.40 25.25 13.96
CA PRO A 181 -8.02 26.57 14.16
C PRO A 181 -8.68 26.77 15.52
N ASP A 182 -9.07 25.70 16.21
CA ASP A 182 -9.60 25.71 17.58
C ASP A 182 -8.50 25.80 18.65
N GLY A 183 -7.23 25.83 18.25
CA GLY A 183 -6.08 26.03 19.12
C GLY A 183 -5.46 24.76 19.70
N LYS A 184 -5.89 23.56 19.27
CA LYS A 184 -5.19 22.32 19.65
C LYS A 184 -3.85 22.24 18.94
N ASN A 185 -2.83 21.80 19.66
CA ASN A 185 -1.47 21.65 19.17
C ASN A 185 -1.06 20.19 19.27
N PHE A 186 -0.61 19.61 18.16
CA PHE A 186 -0.11 18.26 18.08
C PHE A 186 1.38 18.31 17.73
N THR A 187 2.21 17.62 18.49
CA THR A 187 3.65 17.54 18.24
C THR A 187 3.97 16.20 17.62
N ASP A 188 4.88 16.17 16.64
CA ASP A 188 5.41 14.92 16.11
C ASP A 188 6.37 14.31 17.14
N GLU A 189 5.89 13.27 17.82
CA GLU A 189 6.67 12.49 18.79
C GLU A 189 7.34 11.27 18.14
N THR A 190 7.14 11.08 16.83
CA THR A 190 7.74 9.96 16.10
C THR A 190 9.17 10.28 15.69
N ASN A 191 9.99 9.24 15.59
CA ASN A 191 11.35 9.34 15.06
C ASN A 191 11.58 8.39 13.88
N SER A 192 10.54 7.69 13.44
CA SER A 192 10.58 6.61 12.45
C SER A 192 9.20 6.39 11.82
N THR A 193 9.14 5.64 10.72
CA THR A 193 7.87 5.32 10.05
C THR A 193 7.31 3.96 10.48
N TRP A 194 6.01 3.76 10.30
CA TRP A 194 5.36 2.48 10.54
C TRP A 194 6.03 1.31 9.81
N GLU A 195 6.46 1.51 8.56
CA GLU A 195 7.16 0.49 7.78
C GLU A 195 8.50 0.09 8.39
N MET A 196 9.24 1.05 8.97
CA MET A 196 10.49 0.77 9.67
C MET A 196 10.23 -0.09 10.92
N ALA A 197 9.13 0.18 11.64
CA ALA A 197 8.73 -0.65 12.78
C ALA A 197 8.36 -2.08 12.33
N ILE A 198 7.61 -2.25 11.24
CA ILE A 198 7.31 -3.58 10.67
C ILE A 198 8.61 -4.30 10.29
N GLN A 199 9.56 -3.62 9.65
CA GLN A 199 10.83 -4.21 9.27
C GLN A 199 11.64 -4.64 10.49
N ALA A 200 11.73 -3.80 11.52
CA ALA A 200 12.43 -4.15 12.76
C ALA A 200 11.82 -5.40 13.41
N VAL A 201 10.48 -5.52 13.46
CA VAL A 201 9.80 -6.71 13.99
C VAL A 201 10.10 -7.94 13.13
N THR A 202 9.91 -7.84 11.81
CA THR A 202 10.06 -8.98 10.88
C THR A 202 11.51 -9.43 10.68
N ASN A 203 12.49 -8.56 10.95
CA ASN A 203 13.92 -8.87 10.97
C ASN A 203 14.41 -9.33 12.36
N CYS A 204 13.52 -9.48 13.34
CA CYS A 204 13.83 -9.92 14.70
C CYS A 204 14.78 -8.97 15.47
N GLU A 205 14.78 -7.69 15.11
CA GLU A 205 15.62 -6.66 15.72
C GLU A 205 15.03 -6.11 17.03
N VAL A 206 13.74 -6.38 17.27
CA VAL A 206 12.98 -5.86 18.41
C VAL A 206 13.14 -6.74 19.64
N GLU A 207 13.40 -6.11 20.78
CA GLU A 207 13.46 -6.74 22.11
C GLU A 207 12.11 -6.62 22.81
N LYS A 208 11.53 -5.40 22.81
CA LYS A 208 10.28 -5.09 23.50
C LYS A 208 9.45 -4.08 22.72
N ILE A 209 8.14 -4.19 22.82
CA ILE A 209 7.17 -3.27 22.22
C ILE A 209 6.35 -2.66 23.34
N PHE A 210 6.15 -1.36 23.29
CA PHE A 210 5.23 -0.62 24.16
C PHE A 210 4.20 0.09 23.28
N GLN A 211 2.92 -0.11 23.55
CA GLN A 211 1.82 0.51 22.83
C GLN A 211 1.00 1.35 23.82
N SER A 212 0.63 2.57 23.43
CA SER A 212 -0.29 3.43 24.17
C SER A 212 -1.64 3.58 23.45
N HIS A 213 -2.67 3.99 24.20
CA HIS A 213 -4.07 4.13 23.72
C HIS A 213 -4.27 5.08 22.52
N ASN A 214 -3.27 5.86 22.16
CA ASN A 214 -3.31 6.86 21.08
C ASN A 214 -2.65 6.37 19.77
N ARG A 215 -2.47 5.05 19.61
CA ARG A 215 -1.75 4.42 18.48
C ARG A 215 -0.24 4.68 18.47
N LEU A 216 0.32 5.34 19.47
CA LEU A 216 1.76 5.51 19.56
C LEU A 216 2.40 4.19 20.02
N VAL A 217 3.43 3.78 19.30
CA VAL A 217 4.14 2.53 19.53
C VAL A 217 5.62 2.84 19.66
N THR A 218 6.22 2.39 20.75
CA THR A 218 7.66 2.45 20.99
C THR A 218 8.25 1.06 20.92
N LEU A 219 9.16 0.84 19.98
CA LEU A 219 9.90 -0.40 19.81
C LEU A 219 11.29 -0.21 20.39
N LYS A 220 11.62 -0.98 21.43
CA LYS A 220 12.99 -1.09 21.93
C LYS A 220 13.71 -2.18 21.14
N LEU A 221 14.77 -1.79 20.43
CA LEU A 221 15.60 -2.70 19.65
C LEU A 221 16.67 -3.37 20.52
N ARG A 222 17.16 -4.53 20.07
CA ARG A 222 18.22 -5.31 20.74
C ARG A 222 19.56 -4.58 20.83
N ASN A 223 19.77 -3.58 19.98
CA ASN A 223 20.96 -2.71 19.98
C ASN A 223 20.78 -1.47 20.87
N GLU A 224 19.77 -1.46 21.74
CA GLU A 224 19.41 -0.38 22.67
C GLU A 224 18.81 0.88 22.02
N ASN A 225 18.71 0.95 20.69
CA ASN A 225 17.99 2.02 20.00
C ASN A 225 16.47 1.89 20.17
N GLN A 226 15.75 2.99 19.94
CA GLN A 226 14.30 3.04 20.03
C GLN A 226 13.68 3.63 18.76
N LEU A 227 12.62 3.00 18.28
CA LEU A 227 11.76 3.53 17.24
C LEU A 227 10.43 3.94 17.85
N THR A 228 9.99 5.16 17.61
CA THR A 228 8.69 5.67 18.01
C THR A 228 7.89 5.96 16.75
N VAL A 229 6.75 5.29 16.61
CA VAL A 229 5.90 5.31 15.41
C VAL A 229 4.43 5.40 15.79
N VAL A 230 3.58 5.80 14.85
CA VAL A 230 2.12 5.71 14.99
C VAL A 230 1.62 4.52 14.17
N GLU A 231 0.87 3.61 14.78
CA GLU A 231 0.25 2.48 14.07
C GLU A 231 -1.01 2.92 13.30
N PRO A 232 -1.31 2.33 12.13
CA PRO A 232 -2.49 2.69 11.35
C PRO A 232 -3.79 2.43 12.12
N LYS A 233 -3.86 1.26 12.76
CA LYS A 233 -4.97 0.83 13.59
C LYS A 233 -4.44 0.26 14.91
N ILE A 234 -5.22 0.50 15.97
CA ILE A 234 -4.97 -0.06 17.30
C ILE A 234 -4.77 -1.57 17.17
N ASP A 235 -3.69 -2.06 17.78
CA ASP A 235 -3.26 -3.47 17.88
C ASP A 235 -2.64 -4.06 16.61
N ASP A 236 -2.40 -3.23 15.58
CA ASP A 236 -1.69 -3.70 14.39
C ASP A 236 -0.27 -4.17 14.76
N ILE A 237 0.42 -3.50 15.69
CA ILE A 237 1.78 -3.92 16.07
C ILE A 237 1.78 -5.27 16.79
N ILE A 238 0.78 -5.52 17.63
CA ILE A 238 0.62 -6.76 18.38
C ILE A 238 0.43 -7.91 17.40
N THR A 239 -0.49 -7.72 16.44
CA THR A 239 -0.75 -8.70 15.38
C THR A 239 0.54 -9.06 14.62
N ILE A 240 1.35 -8.06 14.28
CA ILE A 240 2.61 -8.27 13.52
C ILE A 240 3.67 -8.98 14.37
N ALA A 241 3.75 -8.68 15.66
CA ALA A 241 4.64 -9.34 16.59
C ALA A 241 4.27 -10.82 16.79
N GLU A 242 2.99 -11.12 16.97
CA GLU A 242 2.46 -12.50 17.08
C GLU A 242 2.73 -13.30 15.79
N MET A 243 2.47 -12.72 14.62
CA MET A 243 2.76 -13.35 13.33
C MET A 243 4.25 -13.63 13.11
N SER A 244 5.13 -12.94 13.84
CA SER A 244 6.58 -13.10 13.75
C SER A 244 7.15 -14.02 14.83
N GLU A 245 6.34 -14.52 15.77
CA GLU A 245 6.79 -15.31 16.92
C GLU A 245 7.50 -16.60 16.51
N ASP A 246 6.96 -17.31 15.51
CA ASP A 246 7.56 -18.55 14.98
C ASP A 246 8.99 -18.34 14.44
N LYS A 247 9.29 -17.13 13.96
CA LYS A 247 10.58 -16.77 13.36
C LYS A 247 11.52 -16.09 14.35
N CYS A 248 10.99 -15.17 15.15
CA CYS A 248 11.77 -14.24 15.97
C CYS A 248 11.76 -14.57 17.46
N GLY A 249 10.95 -15.54 17.87
CA GLY A 249 10.62 -15.82 19.26
C GLY A 249 9.65 -14.80 19.84
N HIS A 250 9.21 -15.08 21.07
CA HIS A 250 8.26 -14.24 21.79
C HIS A 250 8.85 -12.83 22.06
N ILE A 251 8.18 -11.79 21.59
CA ILE A 251 8.51 -10.39 21.85
C ILE A 251 7.72 -9.91 23.06
N LEU A 252 8.36 -9.24 24.02
CA LEU A 252 7.66 -8.70 25.18
C LEU A 252 6.84 -7.47 24.78
N ILE A 253 5.53 -7.51 24.99
CA ILE A 253 4.60 -6.44 24.68
C ILE A 253 4.05 -5.87 25.98
N GLY A 254 4.12 -4.54 26.14
CA GLY A 254 3.46 -3.80 27.21
C GLY A 254 2.43 -2.83 26.63
N THR A 255 1.27 -2.71 27.28
CA THR A 255 0.23 -1.74 26.94
C THR A 255 0.01 -0.80 28.11
N GLU A 256 -0.13 0.50 27.84
CA GLU A 256 -0.71 1.45 28.81
C GLU A 256 -2.22 1.29 28.90
#